data_AF-A0A1X7T4K6-F1
#
_entry.id   AF-A0A1X7T4K6-F1
#
_cell.length_a   1.000
_cell.length_b   1.000
_cell.length_c   1.000
_cell.angle_alpha   90.00
_cell.angle_beta   90.00
_cell.angle_gamma   90.00
#
_symmetry.space_group_name_H-M   'P 1'
#
loop_
_entity.id
_entity.type
_entity.pdbx_description
1 polymer ?
#
loop_
_entity_poly.entity_id
_entity_poly.type
_entity_poly.pdbx_seq_one_letter_code
_entity_poly.pdbx_strand_id
1 'polypeptide(L)'
;MASLSLSPDSSHLTMDQLVVLDRMKRCGFPQKRWYELGLRLGLHKNTLDAIKRNNDSKDDCLTECFSKWLSRADNVDSKGGATFDSLADAL
;
A
#
# COMPACT_ATOMS: atom_id res chain seq x y z
N MET A 1 -26.20 -4.33 -25.86
CA MET A 1 -25.59 -5.20 -24.84
C MET A 1 -24.55 -4.40 -24.07
N ALA A 2 -24.98 -3.49 -23.19
CA ALA A 2 -24.06 -2.71 -22.38
C ALA A 2 -23.88 -3.44 -21.03
N SER A 3 -22.80 -4.21 -20.92
CA SER A 3 -22.36 -4.71 -19.62
C SER A 3 -21.64 -3.56 -18.91
N LEU A 4 -22.36 -2.86 -18.04
CA LEU A 4 -21.74 -2.02 -17.03
C LEU A 4 -21.05 -2.97 -16.05
N SER A 5 -19.72 -3.11 -16.19
CA SER A 5 -18.90 -3.77 -15.18
C SER A 5 -18.97 -2.91 -13.93
N LEU A 6 -19.82 -3.33 -13.00
CA LEU A 6 -19.89 -2.82 -11.65
C LEU A 6 -18.58 -3.24 -10.99
N SER A 7 -17.61 -2.33 -10.84
CA SER A 7 -16.38 -2.58 -10.10
C SER A 7 -16.76 -2.84 -8.63
N PRO A 8 -16.64 -4.08 -8.12
CA PRO A 8 -16.63 -4.27 -6.68
C PRO A 8 -15.22 -3.90 -6.21
N ASP A 9 -15.09 -2.98 -5.26
CA ASP A 9 -14.13 -3.03 -4.13
C ASP A 9 -13.73 -1.65 -3.57
N SER A 10 -14.26 -0.54 -4.07
CA SER A 10 -13.80 0.78 -3.57
C SER A 10 -14.06 0.99 -2.07
N SER A 11 -14.99 0.24 -1.46
CA SER A 11 -15.32 0.27 -0.03
C SER A 11 -14.61 -0.78 0.82
N HIS A 12 -13.95 -1.77 0.20
CA HIS A 12 -13.33 -2.88 0.93
C HIS A 12 -11.80 -2.69 1.03
N LEU A 13 -11.18 -2.03 0.05
CA LEU A 13 -9.81 -1.50 0.17
C LEU A 13 -9.60 -0.60 1.39
N THR A 14 -10.61 0.20 1.78
CA THR A 14 -10.48 1.14 2.91
C THR A 14 -10.42 0.43 4.26
N MET A 15 -11.13 -0.69 4.43
CA MET A 15 -11.09 -1.47 5.68
C MET A 15 -9.73 -2.19 5.83
N ASP A 16 -9.24 -2.81 4.75
CA ASP A 16 -7.95 -3.50 4.74
C ASP A 16 -6.78 -2.53 5.00
N GLN A 17 -6.83 -1.32 4.42
CA GLN A 17 -5.86 -0.25 4.68
C GLN A 17 -5.83 0.15 6.15
N LEU A 18 -6.99 0.35 6.77
CA LEU A 18 -7.09 0.77 8.18
C LEU A 18 -6.54 -0.30 9.12
N VAL A 19 -6.82 -1.57 8.87
CA VAL A 19 -6.31 -2.69 9.68
C VAL A 19 -4.78 -2.77 9.61
N VAL A 20 -4.21 -2.62 8.42
CA VAL A 20 -2.75 -2.64 8.23
C VAL A 20 -2.09 -1.44 8.93
N LEU A 21 -2.66 -0.24 8.79
CA LEU A 21 -2.14 0.97 9.42
C LEU A 21 -2.20 0.95 10.94
N ASP A 22 -3.31 0.49 11.54
CA ASP A 22 -3.43 0.33 13.00
C ASP A 22 -2.35 -0.63 13.51
N ARG A 23 -2.17 -1.76 12.84
CA ARG A 23 -1.18 -2.76 13.24
C ARG A 23 0.25 -2.22 13.16
N MET A 24 0.59 -1.47 12.13
CA MET A 24 1.91 -0.82 12.04
C MET A 24 2.14 0.18 13.17
N LYS A 25 1.12 0.96 13.52
CA LYS A 25 1.18 1.88 14.67
C LYS A 25 1.43 1.12 15.97
N ARG A 26 0.76 -0.02 16.17
CA ARG A 26 1.00 -0.91 17.33
C ARG A 26 2.41 -1.51 17.35
N CYS A 27 2.98 -1.83 16.18
CA CYS A 27 4.36 -2.29 16.06
C CYS A 27 5.40 -1.16 16.20
N GLY A 28 4.98 0.09 16.42
CA GLY A 28 5.87 1.24 16.54
C GLY A 28 6.56 1.62 15.23
N PHE A 29 5.98 1.28 14.08
CA PHE A 29 6.61 1.53 12.80
C PHE A 29 6.77 3.03 12.54
N PRO A 30 7.99 3.51 12.28
CA PRO A 30 8.22 4.92 11.98
C PRO A 30 7.74 5.23 10.56
N GLN A 31 6.61 5.94 10.44
CA GLN A 31 5.99 6.33 9.16
C GLN A 31 6.94 7.00 8.17
N LYS A 32 7.99 7.68 8.67
CA LYS A 32 9.09 8.24 7.88
C LYS A 32 9.81 7.22 6.96
N ARG A 33 9.71 5.91 7.22
CA ARG A 33 10.30 4.83 6.43
C ARG A 33 9.36 4.25 5.35
N TRP A 34 8.19 4.83 5.14
CA TRP A 34 7.22 4.36 4.13
C TRP A 34 7.82 4.14 2.74
N TYR A 35 8.78 4.97 2.34
CA TYR A 35 9.42 4.89 1.03
C TYR A 35 10.29 3.64 0.90
N GLU A 36 11.08 3.32 1.93
CA GLU A 36 11.88 2.09 1.95
C GLU A 36 10.98 0.86 2.00
N LEU A 37 9.92 0.92 2.80
CA LEU A 37 8.93 -0.15 2.89
C LEU A 37 8.28 -0.42 1.53
N GLY A 38 7.82 0.62 0.83
CA GLY A 38 7.21 0.48 -0.48
C GLY A 38 8.12 -0.23 -1.49
N LEU A 39 9.42 0.07 -1.49
CA LEU A 39 10.40 -0.63 -2.34
C LEU A 39 10.52 -2.12 -1.98
N ARG A 40 10.56 -2.44 -0.68
CA ARG A 40 10.63 -3.84 -0.21
C ARG A 40 9.37 -4.63 -0.59
N LEU A 41 8.22 -3.98 -0.51
CA LEU A 41 6.93 -4.54 -0.91
C LEU A 41 6.77 -4.70 -2.43
N GLY A 42 7.71 -4.20 -3.24
CA GLY A 42 7.71 -4.36 -4.69
C GLY A 42 7.12 -3.19 -5.47
N LEU A 43 6.84 -2.07 -4.82
CA LEU A 43 6.47 -0.83 -5.51
C LEU A 43 7.70 -0.20 -6.15
N HIS A 44 7.52 0.34 -7.34
CA HIS A 44 8.59 0.99 -8.06
C HIS A 44 8.83 2.42 -7.57
N LYS A 45 10.06 2.89 -7.77
CA LYS A 45 10.50 4.23 -7.37
C LYS A 45 9.59 5.34 -7.97
N ASN A 46 9.19 5.21 -9.23
CA ASN A 46 8.28 6.14 -9.90
C ASN A 46 6.92 6.24 -9.20
N THR A 47 6.36 5.10 -8.76
CA THR A 47 5.09 5.05 -8.00
C THR A 47 5.24 5.76 -6.66
N LEU A 48 6.32 5.49 -5.93
CA LEU A 48 6.60 6.15 -4.64
C LEU A 48 6.87 7.65 -4.82
N ASP A 49 7.61 8.05 -5.85
CA ASP A 49 7.86 9.45 -6.15
C ASP A 49 6.57 10.19 -6.55
N ALA A 50 5.60 9.51 -7.17
CA ALA A 50 4.28 10.08 -7.45
C ALA A 50 3.47 10.25 -6.16
N ILE A 51 3.46 9.24 -5.28
CA ILE A 51 2.82 9.32 -3.96
C ILE A 51 3.39 10.48 -3.15
N LYS A 52 4.72 10.63 -3.11
CA LYS A 52 5.39 11.70 -2.37
C LYS A 52 5.05 13.10 -2.90
N ARG A 53 4.76 13.23 -4.20
CA ARG A 53 4.39 14.52 -4.83
C ARG A 53 2.92 14.86 -4.64
N ASN A 54 2.06 13.86 -4.48
CA ASN A 54 0.62 14.05 -4.39
C ASN A 54 0.10 14.18 -2.95
N ASN A 55 0.98 14.07 -1.95
CA ASN A 55 0.62 14.03 -0.54
C ASN A 55 1.56 14.91 0.29
N ASP A 56 0.98 15.66 1.22
CA ASP A 56 1.73 16.60 2.06
C ASP A 56 2.31 15.94 3.32
N SER A 57 1.62 14.93 3.86
CA SER A 57 2.04 14.23 5.09
C SER A 57 2.67 12.86 4.82
N LYS A 58 3.47 12.37 5.77
CA LYS A 58 4.04 11.02 5.71
C LYS A 58 2.99 9.93 5.96
N ASP A 59 1.96 10.25 6.73
CA ASP A 59 0.80 9.38 6.97
C ASP A 59 0.01 9.13 5.68
N ASP A 60 -0.27 10.19 4.92
CA ASP A 60 -0.99 10.08 3.65
C ASP A 60 -0.15 9.31 2.62
N CYS A 61 1.15 9.59 2.56
CA CYS A 61 2.07 8.81 1.72
C CYS A 61 2.08 7.32 2.07
N LEU A 62 2.07 6.99 3.38
CA LEU A 62 2.04 5.60 3.84
C LEU A 62 0.71 4.94 3.48
N THR A 63 -0.40 5.66 3.62
CA THR A 63 -1.74 5.18 3.26
C THR A 63 -1.83 4.87 1.77
N GLU A 64 -1.39 5.78 0.92
CA GLU A 64 -1.33 5.59 -0.54
C GLU A 64 -0.35 4.48 -0.94
N CYS A 65 0.76 4.32 -0.22
CA CYS A 65 1.68 3.19 -0.40
C CYS A 65 0.95 1.86 -0.19
N PHE A 66 0.15 1.73 0.88
CA PHE A 66 -0.66 0.53 1.08
C PHE A 66 -1.78 0.37 0.07
N SER A 67 -2.38 1.46 -0.38
CA SER A 67 -3.35 1.44 -1.48
C SER A 67 -2.77 0.78 -2.73
N LYS A 68 -1.57 1.21 -3.14
CA LYS A 68 -0.87 0.61 -4.29
C LYS A 68 -0.41 -0.82 -4.05
N TRP A 69 0.01 -1.12 -2.82
CA TRP A 69 0.41 -2.48 -2.46
C TRP A 69 -0.79 -3.45 -2.48
N LEU A 70 -1.91 -3.09 -1.84
CA LEU A 70 -3.15 -3.88 -1.82
C LEU A 70 -3.76 -4.04 -3.21
N SER A 71 -3.63 -3.02 -4.07
CA SER A 71 -4.01 -3.12 -5.48
C SER A 71 -3.04 -3.97 -6.32
N ARG A 72 -2.03 -4.59 -5.71
CA ARG A 72 -0.99 -5.40 -6.36
C ARG A 72 -0.31 -4.66 -7.52
N ALA A 73 -0.03 -3.37 -7.34
CA ALA A 73 0.65 -2.58 -8.35
C ALA A 73 2.11 -3.03 -8.56
N ASP A 74 2.71 -2.61 -9.67
CA ASP A 74 4.12 -2.84 -9.97
C ASP A 74 4.54 -4.32 -9.85
N ASN A 75 5.47 -4.63 -8.94
CA ASN A 75 6.10 -5.94 -8.79
C ASN A 75 5.75 -6.61 -7.46
N VAL A 76 4.60 -6.25 -6.87
CA VAL A 76 4.12 -6.76 -5.57
C VAL A 76 3.96 -8.28 -5.60
N ASP A 77 3.41 -8.84 -6.68
CA ASP A 77 3.22 -10.29 -6.79
C ASP A 77 4.56 -11.06 -6.80
N SER A 78 5.62 -10.48 -7.39
CA SER A 78 6.97 -11.05 -7.34
C SER A 78 7.63 -10.98 -5.96
N LYS A 79 7.03 -10.24 -5.02
CA LYS A 79 7.47 -10.12 -3.62
C LYS A 79 6.59 -10.92 -2.65
N GLY A 80 5.77 -11.85 -3.15
CA GLY A 80 4.87 -12.65 -2.32
C GLY A 80 3.44 -12.10 -2.23
N GLY A 81 3.11 -11.10 -3.06
CA GLY A 81 1.78 -10.51 -3.15
C GLY A 81 1.43 -9.58 -2.00
N ALA A 82 0.19 -9.09 -1.99
CA ALA A 82 -0.35 -8.27 -0.92
C ALA A 82 -0.82 -9.15 0.26
N THR A 83 0.12 -9.76 0.99
CA THR A 83 -0.15 -10.68 2.10
C THR A 83 0.46 -10.17 3.40
N PHE A 84 -0.05 -10.63 4.54
CA PHE A 84 0.52 -10.26 5.83
C PHE A 84 1.96 -10.76 6.01
N ASP A 85 2.30 -11.91 5.40
CA ASP A 85 3.65 -12.46 5.46
C ASP A 85 4.65 -11.58 4.70
N SER A 86 4.31 -11.16 3.47
CA SER A 86 5.19 -10.26 2.70
C SER A 86 5.31 -8.88 3.36
N LEU A 87 4.26 -8.42 4.05
CA LEU A 87 4.32 -7.22 4.87
C LEU A 87 5.25 -7.40 6.07
N ALA A 88 5.14 -8.52 6.79
CA ALA A 88 5.98 -8.82 7.95
C ALA A 88 7.46 -8.94 7.57
N ASP A 89 7.77 -9.56 6.44
CA ASP A 89 9.14 -9.69 5.91
C ASP A 89 9.74 -8.35 5.47
N ALA A 90 8.89 -7.39 5.09
CA ALA A 90 9.33 -6.09 4.62
C ALA A 90 9.58 -5.07 5.75
N LEU A 91 9.08 -5.32 6.97
CA LEU A 91 9.20 -4.46 8.15
C LEU A 91 10.58 -4.57 8.83
#